data_AF-A0A1X2G444-F1
#
_entry.id   AF-A0A1X2G444-F1
#
_cell.length_a   1.000
_cell.length_b   1.000
_cell.length_c   1.000
_cell.angle_alpha   90.00
_cell.angle_beta   90.00
_cell.angle_gamma   90.00
#
_symmetry.space_group_name_H-M   'P 1'
#
loop_
_entity.id
_entity.type
_entity.pdbx_description
1 polymer ?
#
loop_
_entity_poly.entity_id
_entity_poly.type
_entity_poly.pdbx_seq_one_letter_code
_entity_poly.pdbx_strand_id
1 'polypeptide(L)'
;NDGWQGDFSPPENESLDTVVCLENIDGESWSKILRQAKQEQVSVHSMLYAAYLLAWASVYPARSVKTATAINCRQLCIPPVGKELGIFFGRFECGWDQETLGAHVNDAKKFWDFAHKYHTILQSNKEDTCRQALQLGETLVQFPEAYCNVWLSCRNNFHMGRSGGLNISDLGRFVPSACETWRLQEVLFCQSAHLFATVIALNIVTSCGKMNATFTWQRGSIE
;
A
#
# COMPACT_ATOMS: atom_id res chain seq x y z
N ASN A 1 -11.80 -16.32 1.40
CA ASN A 1 -11.72 -16.06 -0.05
C ASN A 1 -10.65 -15.01 -0.24
N ASP A 2 -9.54 -15.33 -0.93
CA ASP A 2 -8.40 -14.43 -1.08
C ASP A 2 -8.67 -13.23 -1.99
N GLY A 3 -9.83 -13.21 -2.66
CA GLY A 3 -10.27 -12.12 -3.51
C GLY A 3 -9.55 -12.10 -4.86
N TRP A 4 -9.69 -10.98 -5.58
CA TRP A 4 -9.03 -10.73 -6.85
C TRP A 4 -7.51 -10.65 -6.66
N GLN A 5 -6.80 -11.42 -7.49
CA GLN A 5 -5.33 -11.56 -7.47
C GLN A 5 -4.73 -11.31 -8.87
N GLY A 6 -5.46 -10.56 -9.70
CA GLY A 6 -5.12 -10.25 -11.08
C GLY A 6 -6.08 -10.90 -12.06
N ASP A 7 -6.13 -10.38 -13.28
CA ASP A 7 -6.91 -10.99 -14.36
C ASP A 7 -6.13 -12.16 -14.97
N PHE A 8 -4.79 -12.10 -14.90
CA PHE A 8 -3.89 -13.16 -15.37
C PHE A 8 -2.76 -13.44 -14.37
N SER A 9 -2.30 -14.70 -14.38
CA SER A 9 -1.18 -15.15 -13.56
C SER A 9 0.12 -14.45 -13.99
N PRO A 10 1.04 -14.18 -13.06
CA PRO A 10 2.32 -13.59 -13.43
C PRO A 10 3.12 -14.58 -14.29
N PRO A 11 3.82 -14.11 -15.34
CA PRO A 11 4.63 -14.99 -16.18
C PRO A 11 5.69 -15.73 -15.33
N GLU A 12 5.98 -16.98 -15.70
CA GLU A 12 6.89 -17.86 -14.94
C GLU A 12 8.37 -17.62 -15.29
N ASN A 13 8.67 -17.11 -16.50
CA ASN A 13 10.03 -17.03 -17.04
C ASN A 13 10.35 -15.70 -17.78
N GLU A 14 9.57 -14.65 -17.56
CA GLU A 14 9.82 -13.35 -18.20
C GLU A 14 10.64 -12.39 -17.33
N SER A 15 11.37 -11.48 -17.97
CA SER A 15 11.93 -10.31 -17.32
C SER A 15 10.81 -9.45 -16.73
N LEU A 16 11.02 -8.92 -15.52
CA LEU A 16 10.10 -7.94 -14.91
C LEU A 16 9.85 -6.78 -15.88
N ASP A 17 8.64 -6.72 -16.45
CA ASP A 17 8.16 -5.63 -17.31
C ASP A 17 7.12 -4.85 -16.52
N THR A 18 7.64 -3.88 -15.77
CA THR A 18 6.81 -3.01 -14.94
C THR A 18 6.23 -1.90 -15.79
N VAL A 19 4.90 -1.88 -15.88
CA VAL A 19 4.17 -0.70 -16.33
C VAL A 19 4.11 0.29 -15.17
N VAL A 20 4.40 1.57 -15.47
CA VAL A 20 4.34 2.66 -14.50
C VAL A 20 3.43 3.76 -15.04
N CYS A 21 2.43 4.12 -14.25
CA CYS A 21 1.62 5.31 -14.48
C CYS A 21 1.88 6.32 -13.35
N LEU A 22 2.13 7.57 -13.71
CA LEU A 22 2.42 8.65 -12.79
C LEU A 22 1.21 9.58 -12.72
N GLU A 23 0.77 9.89 -11.51
CA GLU A 23 -0.25 10.87 -11.21
C GLU A 23 0.29 11.88 -10.20
N ASN A 24 -0.15 13.13 -10.29
CA ASN A 24 0.20 14.16 -9.33
C ASN A 24 -1.00 15.04 -8.98
N ILE A 25 -1.00 15.53 -7.74
CA ILE A 25 -1.93 16.57 -7.28
C ILE A 25 -1.10 17.79 -6.91
N ASP A 26 -1.43 18.92 -7.54
CA ASP A 26 -0.78 20.20 -7.29
C ASP A 26 -0.90 20.64 -5.82
N GLY A 27 -0.05 21.58 -5.41
CA GLY A 27 0.04 21.94 -3.99
C GLY A 27 -1.18 22.64 -3.43
N GLU A 28 -1.95 23.38 -4.23
CA GLU A 28 -3.16 24.04 -3.77
C GLU A 28 -4.28 23.02 -3.53
N SER A 29 -4.50 22.15 -4.51
CA SER A 29 -5.47 21.05 -4.45
C SER A 29 -5.14 20.10 -3.32
N TRP A 30 -3.87 19.70 -3.19
CA TRP A 30 -3.43 18.81 -2.11
C TRP A 30 -3.64 19.43 -0.74
N SER A 31 -3.36 20.73 -0.58
CA SER A 31 -3.61 21.45 0.68
C SER A 31 -5.09 21.52 1.05
N LYS A 32 -6.01 21.58 0.07
CA LYS A 32 -7.46 21.48 0.33
C LYS A 32 -7.83 20.08 0.81
N ILE A 33 -7.31 19.04 0.15
CA ILE A 33 -7.56 17.64 0.53
C ILE A 33 -7.05 17.34 1.94
N LEU A 34 -5.82 17.77 2.28
CA LEU A 34 -5.25 17.59 3.62
C LEU A 34 -6.10 18.26 4.72
N ARG A 35 -6.67 19.44 4.42
CA ARG A 35 -7.58 20.12 5.34
C ARG A 35 -8.87 19.35 5.53
N GLN A 36 -9.46 18.81 4.46
CA GLN A 36 -10.66 17.98 4.55
C GLN A 36 -10.39 16.71 5.37
N ALA A 37 -9.32 15.96 5.07
CA ALA A 37 -8.97 14.76 5.84
C ALA A 37 -8.82 15.04 7.35
N LYS A 38 -8.25 16.21 7.70
CA LYS A 38 -8.16 16.66 9.08
C LYS A 38 -9.53 16.98 9.71
N GLN A 39 -10.43 17.61 8.97
CA GLN A 39 -11.81 17.89 9.43
C GLN A 39 -12.59 16.60 9.68
N GLU A 40 -12.40 15.62 8.79
CA GLU A 40 -12.94 14.27 8.89
C GLU A 40 -12.16 13.40 9.88
N GLN A 41 -11.14 13.92 10.59
CA GLN A 41 -10.39 13.18 11.61
C GLN A 41 -9.84 11.81 11.14
N VAL A 42 -9.51 11.67 9.86
CA VAL A 42 -8.86 10.47 9.30
C VAL A 42 -7.42 10.78 8.90
N SER A 43 -6.56 9.77 8.94
CA SER A 43 -5.21 9.92 8.39
C SER A 43 -5.26 10.06 6.86
N VAL A 44 -4.29 10.79 6.31
CA VAL A 44 -4.10 10.95 4.87
C VAL A 44 -3.96 9.59 4.18
N HIS A 45 -3.19 8.67 4.79
CA HIS A 45 -3.07 7.29 4.33
C HIS A 45 -4.43 6.60 4.21
N SER A 46 -5.30 6.71 5.22
CA SER A 46 -6.62 6.07 5.21
C SER A 46 -7.56 6.65 4.14
N MET A 47 -7.48 7.95 3.91
CA MET A 47 -8.20 8.61 2.81
C MET A 47 -7.70 8.15 1.43
N LEU A 48 -6.37 8.09 1.23
CA LEU A 48 -5.77 7.62 -0.02
C LEU A 48 -6.08 6.13 -0.27
N TYR A 49 -6.05 5.32 0.78
CA TYR A 49 -6.44 3.92 0.75
C TYR A 49 -7.90 3.77 0.29
N ALA A 50 -8.82 4.56 0.87
CA ALA A 50 -10.23 4.56 0.48
C ALA A 50 -10.40 4.95 -0.99
N ALA A 51 -9.72 6.02 -1.44
CA ALA A 51 -9.78 6.48 -2.83
C ALA A 51 -9.29 5.40 -3.79
N TYR A 52 -8.15 4.77 -3.48
CA TYR A 52 -7.58 3.72 -4.31
C TYR A 52 -8.50 2.50 -4.40
N LEU A 53 -9.00 2.02 -3.26
CA LEU A 53 -9.81 0.82 -3.21
C LEU A 53 -11.20 1.01 -3.84
N LEU A 54 -11.83 2.19 -3.66
CA LEU A 54 -13.11 2.50 -4.28
C LEU A 54 -12.96 2.78 -5.79
N ALA A 55 -11.84 3.36 -6.23
CA ALA A 55 -11.52 3.46 -7.65
C ALA A 55 -11.35 2.06 -8.27
N TRP A 56 -10.62 1.16 -7.62
CA TRP A 56 -10.52 -0.23 -8.05
C TRP A 56 -11.89 -0.92 -8.11
N ALA A 57 -12.73 -0.75 -7.08
CA ALA A 57 -14.07 -1.34 -7.02
C ALA A 57 -15.01 -0.80 -8.12
N SER A 58 -14.78 0.42 -8.61
CA SER A 58 -15.53 0.96 -9.76
C SER A 58 -15.22 0.24 -11.07
N VAL A 59 -14.00 -0.30 -11.21
CA VAL A 59 -13.55 -1.09 -12.37
C VAL A 59 -13.91 -2.58 -12.19
N TYR A 60 -13.84 -3.09 -10.96
CA TYR A 60 -14.11 -4.49 -10.62
C TYR A 60 -15.28 -4.66 -9.62
N PRO A 61 -16.53 -4.26 -9.98
CA PRO A 61 -17.64 -4.11 -9.03
C PRO A 61 -18.17 -5.41 -8.40
N ALA A 62 -17.86 -6.56 -8.98
CA ALA A 62 -18.32 -7.88 -8.52
C ALA A 62 -17.17 -8.75 -8.01
N ARG A 63 -16.13 -8.13 -7.44
CA ARG A 63 -14.95 -8.82 -6.93
C ARG A 63 -14.65 -8.37 -5.51
N SER A 64 -14.39 -9.34 -4.64
CA SER A 64 -13.70 -9.11 -3.37
C SER A 64 -12.20 -8.91 -3.62
N VAL A 65 -11.47 -8.28 -2.72
CA VAL A 65 -10.01 -8.10 -2.87
C VAL A 65 -9.29 -8.10 -1.53
N LYS A 66 -8.06 -8.59 -1.54
CA LYS A 66 -7.11 -8.42 -0.44
C LYS A 66 -6.10 -7.33 -0.78
N THR A 67 -5.89 -6.45 0.17
CA THR A 67 -4.95 -5.34 0.10
C THR A 67 -3.80 -5.56 1.07
N ALA A 68 -2.64 -4.97 0.80
CA ALA A 68 -1.52 -4.88 1.71
C ALA A 68 -1.05 -3.43 1.88
N THR A 69 -0.58 -3.07 3.08
CA THR A 69 0.14 -1.82 3.33
C THR A 69 1.31 -2.09 4.28
N ALA A 70 2.40 -1.36 4.10
CA ALA A 70 3.47 -1.32 5.08
C ALA A 70 3.09 -0.42 6.26
N ILE A 71 3.44 -0.84 7.48
CA ILE A 71 3.28 -0.06 8.71
C ILE A 71 4.67 0.18 9.30
N ASN A 72 5.04 1.44 9.53
CA ASN A 72 6.28 1.78 10.22
C ASN A 72 6.18 1.40 11.71
N CYS A 73 7.07 0.50 12.14
CA CYS A 73 7.09 -0.05 13.50
C CYS A 73 8.05 0.70 14.45
N ARG A 74 8.85 1.65 13.97
CA ARG A 74 9.87 2.34 14.78
C ARG A 74 9.31 2.97 16.05
N GLN A 75 8.16 3.63 15.93
CA GLN A 75 7.47 4.28 17.05
C GLN A 75 6.78 3.31 18.00
N LEU A 76 6.66 2.02 17.61
CA LEU A 76 6.05 0.95 18.40
C LEU A 76 7.10 0.07 19.09
N CYS A 77 8.39 0.24 18.77
CA CYS A 77 9.48 -0.40 19.50
C CYS A 77 9.60 0.17 20.93
N ILE A 78 10.11 -0.64 21.86
CA ILE A 78 10.40 -0.23 23.24
C ILE A 78 11.89 -0.50 23.53
N PRO A 79 12.75 0.53 23.58
CA PRO A 79 12.46 1.95 23.33
C PRO A 79 12.15 2.26 21.85
N PRO A 80 11.49 3.38 21.54
CA PRO A 80 11.26 3.80 20.16
C PRO A 80 12.57 3.95 19.40
N VAL A 81 12.60 3.37 18.20
CA VAL A 81 13.78 3.34 17.34
C VAL A 81 13.88 4.65 16.55
N GLY A 82 15.04 5.30 16.63
CA GLY A 82 15.27 6.59 15.99
C GLY A 82 15.80 6.44 14.57
N LYS A 83 17.06 6.80 14.40
CA LYS A 83 17.78 6.85 13.11
C LYS A 83 18.55 5.57 12.78
N GLU A 84 18.39 4.52 13.58
CA GLU A 84 19.09 3.25 13.33
C GLU A 84 18.77 2.71 11.93
N LEU A 85 19.78 2.20 11.24
CA LEU A 85 19.61 1.53 9.95
C LEU A 85 19.00 0.15 10.18
N GLY A 86 18.04 -0.23 9.34
CA GLY A 86 17.38 -1.53 9.43
C GLY A 86 15.94 -1.50 8.93
N ILE A 87 15.33 -2.69 8.90
CA ILE A 87 13.95 -2.92 8.48
C ILE A 87 13.06 -2.88 9.71
N PHE A 88 12.23 -1.83 9.80
CA PHE A 88 11.28 -1.63 10.90
C PHE A 88 9.88 -1.41 10.34
N PHE A 89 9.38 -2.37 9.57
CA PHE A 89 8.01 -2.33 9.08
C PHE A 89 7.31 -3.67 9.23
N GLY A 90 6.00 -3.62 9.44
CA GLY A 90 5.11 -4.76 9.35
C GLY A 90 4.23 -4.66 8.10
N ARG A 91 3.74 -5.80 7.63
CA ARG A 91 2.82 -5.88 6.48
C ARG A 91 1.41 -6.10 7.02
N PHE A 92 0.55 -5.09 6.92
CA PHE A 92 -0.86 -5.22 7.27
C PHE A 92 -1.66 -5.63 6.05
N GLU A 93 -2.39 -6.74 6.14
CA GLU A 93 -3.29 -7.21 5.09
C GLU A 93 -4.74 -7.02 5.51
N CYS A 94 -5.57 -6.54 4.58
CA CYS A 94 -6.99 -6.32 4.82
C CYS A 94 -7.80 -6.80 3.62
N GLY A 95 -8.77 -7.67 3.88
CA GLY A 95 -9.70 -8.19 2.89
C GLY A 95 -11.03 -7.44 2.89
N TRP A 96 -11.56 -7.20 1.69
CA TRP A 96 -12.83 -6.51 1.48
C TRP A 96 -13.72 -7.33 0.56
N ASP A 97 -14.96 -7.53 0.97
CA ASP A 97 -15.97 -8.16 0.15
C ASP A 97 -16.62 -7.17 -0.83
N GLN A 98 -17.15 -7.71 -1.93
CA GLN A 98 -17.78 -6.92 -2.99
C GLN A 98 -19.00 -6.12 -2.51
N GLU A 99 -19.77 -6.61 -1.54
CA GLU A 99 -20.99 -5.95 -1.06
C GLU A 99 -20.63 -4.68 -0.26
N THR A 100 -19.65 -4.82 0.63
CA THR A 100 -19.07 -3.69 1.37
C THR A 100 -18.54 -2.65 0.41
N LEU A 101 -17.76 -3.02 -0.61
CA LEU A 101 -17.19 -2.05 -1.54
C LEU A 101 -18.26 -1.38 -2.40
N GLY A 102 -19.15 -2.17 -3.01
CA GLY A 102 -20.22 -1.68 -3.88
C GLY A 102 -21.15 -0.68 -3.19
N ALA A 103 -21.36 -0.83 -1.87
CA ALA A 103 -22.19 0.10 -1.10
C ALA A 103 -21.62 1.53 -1.02
N HIS A 104 -20.30 1.71 -1.17
CA HIS A 104 -19.59 2.99 -0.97
C HIS A 104 -19.11 3.65 -2.27
N VAL A 105 -19.12 2.94 -3.41
CA VAL A 105 -18.70 3.47 -4.71
C VAL A 105 -19.62 4.62 -5.15
N ASN A 106 -19.05 5.69 -5.72
CA ASN A 106 -19.74 6.86 -6.26
C ASN A 106 -20.57 7.71 -5.27
N ASP A 107 -20.32 7.59 -3.96
CA ASP A 107 -20.99 8.40 -2.93
C ASP A 107 -19.96 9.10 -2.04
N ALA A 108 -19.93 10.43 -2.11
CA ALA A 108 -18.95 11.26 -1.40
C ALA A 108 -19.09 11.20 0.13
N LYS A 109 -20.30 10.99 0.66
CA LYS A 109 -20.48 10.84 2.11
C LYS A 109 -19.93 9.49 2.55
N LYS A 110 -20.28 8.44 1.81
CA LYS A 110 -19.80 7.09 2.09
C LYS A 110 -18.30 6.91 1.88
N PHE A 111 -17.67 7.73 1.03
CA PHE A 111 -16.22 7.76 0.92
C PHE A 111 -15.54 7.98 2.28
N TRP A 112 -15.98 8.99 3.05
CA TRP A 112 -15.40 9.28 4.35
C TRP A 112 -15.77 8.23 5.39
N ASP A 113 -17.00 7.72 5.37
CA ASP A 113 -17.41 6.59 6.23
C ASP A 113 -16.49 5.38 6.02
N PHE A 114 -16.12 5.09 4.76
CA PHE A 114 -15.19 4.02 4.42
C PHE A 114 -13.76 4.33 4.89
N ALA A 115 -13.27 5.56 4.68
CA ALA A 115 -11.97 6.00 5.16
C ALA A 115 -11.86 5.89 6.69
N HIS A 116 -12.92 6.25 7.42
CA HIS A 116 -13.03 6.07 8.87
C HIS A 116 -12.98 4.60 9.27
N LYS A 117 -13.79 3.75 8.62
CA LYS A 117 -13.81 2.31 8.87
C LYS A 117 -12.41 1.71 8.74
N TYR A 118 -11.72 2.01 7.64
CA TYR A 118 -10.35 1.54 7.43
C TYR A 118 -9.36 2.15 8.45
N HIS A 119 -9.48 3.44 8.76
CA HIS A 119 -8.62 4.09 9.76
C HIS A 119 -8.70 3.38 11.11
N THR A 120 -9.91 3.11 11.60
CA THR A 120 -10.12 2.38 12.86
C THR A 120 -9.52 0.99 12.80
N ILE A 121 -9.79 0.23 11.72
CA ILE A 121 -9.22 -1.11 11.53
C ILE A 121 -7.69 -1.06 11.58
N LEU A 122 -7.06 -0.12 10.86
CA LEU A 122 -5.61 0.00 10.81
C LEU A 122 -5.01 0.34 12.18
N GLN A 123 -5.60 1.29 12.91
CA GLN A 123 -5.10 1.65 14.25
C GLN A 123 -5.21 0.49 15.23
N SER A 124 -6.35 -0.22 15.24
CA SER A 124 -6.57 -1.34 16.15
C SER A 124 -5.64 -2.53 15.90
N ASN A 125 -5.10 -2.69 14.68
CA ASN A 125 -4.25 -3.83 14.31
C ASN A 125 -2.76 -3.45 14.19
N LYS A 126 -2.40 -2.19 14.43
CA LYS A 126 -1.05 -1.66 14.15
C LYS A 126 0.03 -2.38 14.96
N GLU A 127 -0.22 -2.58 16.25
CA GLU A 127 0.73 -3.20 17.16
C GLU A 127 0.92 -4.70 16.86
N ASP A 128 -0.19 -5.42 16.68
CA ASP A 128 -0.15 -6.85 16.34
C ASP A 128 0.56 -7.10 15.01
N THR A 129 0.33 -6.24 14.01
CA THR A 129 1.06 -6.30 12.73
C THR A 129 2.57 -6.18 12.93
N CYS A 130 3.01 -5.26 13.80
CA CYS A 130 4.42 -5.09 14.10
C CYS A 130 5.01 -6.25 14.90
N ARG A 131 4.25 -6.85 15.83
CA ARG A 131 4.69 -8.05 16.56
C ARG A 131 4.89 -9.24 15.63
N GLN A 132 3.99 -9.45 14.67
CA GLN A 132 4.13 -10.52 13.67
C GLN A 132 5.41 -10.35 12.81
N ALA A 133 5.79 -9.12 12.49
CA ALA A 133 7.01 -8.84 11.74
C ALA A 133 8.29 -9.27 12.50
N LEU A 134 8.30 -9.16 13.83
CA LEU A 134 9.41 -9.62 14.66
C LEU A 134 9.49 -11.15 14.71
N GLN A 135 8.35 -11.83 14.75
CA GLN A 135 8.26 -13.29 14.80
C GLN A 135 8.72 -13.97 13.49
N LEU A 136 8.72 -13.24 12.37
CA LEU A 136 9.34 -13.74 11.13
C LEU A 136 10.83 -14.06 11.33
N GLY A 137 11.56 -13.26 12.11
CA GLY A 137 12.98 -13.52 12.38
C GLY A 137 13.23 -14.83 13.15
N GLU A 138 12.32 -15.19 14.06
CA GLU A 138 12.41 -16.41 14.87
C GLU A 138 11.97 -17.66 14.10
N THR A 139 11.05 -17.50 13.14
CA THR A 139 10.51 -18.59 12.32
C THR A 139 11.37 -18.89 11.08
N LEU A 140 12.20 -17.95 10.65
CA LEU A 140 13.10 -18.07 9.50
C LEU A 140 14.51 -18.53 9.92
N VAL A 141 14.59 -19.67 10.62
CA VAL A 141 15.84 -20.21 11.17
C VAL A 141 16.92 -20.43 10.10
N GLN A 142 16.52 -20.72 8.85
CA GLN A 142 17.41 -20.91 7.69
C GLN A 142 17.42 -19.66 6.79
N PHE A 143 17.81 -18.51 7.33
CA PHE A 143 17.97 -17.29 6.54
C PHE A 143 19.21 -17.37 5.63
N PRO A 144 19.15 -16.91 4.34
CA PRO A 144 18.03 -16.27 3.67
C PRO A 144 17.06 -17.22 2.95
N GLU A 145 17.39 -18.51 2.83
CA GLU A 145 16.63 -19.47 2.01
C GLU A 145 15.16 -19.59 2.43
N ALA A 146 14.89 -19.70 3.73
CA ALA A 146 13.54 -19.73 4.26
C ALA A 146 12.75 -18.46 3.90
N TYR A 147 13.40 -17.30 3.88
CA TYR A 147 12.76 -16.03 3.51
C TYR A 147 12.37 -16.03 2.02
N CYS A 148 13.28 -16.48 1.15
CA CYS A 148 12.98 -16.63 -0.28
C CYS A 148 11.85 -17.63 -0.53
N ASN A 149 11.84 -18.75 0.21
CA ASN A 149 10.83 -19.79 0.10
C ASN A 149 9.43 -19.32 0.48
N VAL A 150 9.28 -18.40 1.45
CA VAL A 150 7.98 -17.78 1.77
C VAL A 150 7.39 -17.14 0.50
N TRP A 151 8.17 -16.35 -0.23
CA TRP A 151 7.70 -15.68 -1.44
C TRP A 151 7.50 -16.64 -2.61
N LEU A 152 8.40 -17.61 -2.81
CA LEU A 152 8.24 -18.62 -3.86
C LEU A 152 6.99 -19.49 -3.61
N SER A 153 6.69 -19.82 -2.36
CA SER A 153 5.51 -20.61 -2.01
C SER A 153 4.20 -19.92 -2.41
N CYS A 154 4.19 -18.59 -2.52
CA CYS A 154 3.02 -17.85 -2.98
C CYS A 154 2.62 -18.26 -4.41
N ARG A 155 3.58 -18.63 -5.27
CA ARG A 155 3.27 -19.15 -6.63
C ARG A 155 2.45 -20.43 -6.60
N ASN A 156 2.71 -21.29 -5.62
CA ASN A 156 2.11 -22.62 -5.54
C ASN A 156 0.84 -22.64 -4.68
N ASN A 157 0.76 -21.73 -3.69
CA ASN A 157 -0.29 -21.76 -2.67
C ASN A 157 -1.49 -20.87 -3.00
N PHE A 158 -1.35 -19.91 -3.92
CA PHE A 158 -2.44 -19.00 -4.30
C PHE A 158 -2.85 -19.21 -5.76
N HIS A 159 -4.15 -19.02 -6.04
CA HIS A 159 -4.76 -19.33 -7.32
C HIS A 159 -4.07 -18.64 -8.51
N MET A 160 -3.72 -17.35 -8.35
CA MET A 160 -3.01 -16.57 -9.38
C MET A 160 -1.51 -16.43 -9.08
N GLY A 161 -0.97 -17.26 -8.19
CA GLY A 161 0.43 -17.19 -7.75
C GLY A 161 0.80 -15.94 -6.94
N ARG A 162 -0.20 -15.18 -6.46
CA ARG A 162 -0.03 -13.95 -5.65
C ARG A 162 -0.90 -14.02 -4.41
N SER A 163 -0.42 -13.50 -3.28
CA SER A 163 -1.18 -13.54 -2.02
C SER A 163 -2.36 -12.55 -1.93
N GLY A 164 -2.38 -11.51 -2.79
CA GLY A 164 -3.42 -10.49 -2.83
C GLY A 164 -3.45 -9.70 -4.14
N GLY A 165 -4.33 -8.71 -4.19
CA GLY A 165 -4.58 -7.91 -5.39
C GLY A 165 -3.85 -6.57 -5.36
N LEU A 166 -4.01 -5.81 -4.28
CA LEU A 166 -3.59 -4.41 -4.23
C LEU A 166 -2.55 -4.18 -3.12
N ASN A 167 -1.57 -3.33 -3.40
CA ASN A 167 -0.64 -2.80 -2.41
C ASN A 167 -0.72 -1.28 -2.38
N ILE A 168 -0.62 -0.70 -1.20
CA ILE A 168 -0.41 0.74 -1.03
C ILE A 168 0.80 0.99 -0.14
N SER A 169 1.70 1.82 -0.62
CA SER A 169 2.91 2.23 0.10
C SER A 169 2.98 3.75 0.13
N ASP A 170 2.76 4.31 1.32
CA ASP A 170 2.78 5.76 1.55
C ASP A 170 4.03 6.14 2.36
N LEU A 171 4.94 6.89 1.75
CA LEU A 171 6.10 7.46 2.45
C LEU A 171 5.73 8.70 3.29
N GLY A 172 4.48 9.17 3.17
CA GLY A 172 3.98 10.35 3.82
C GLY A 172 4.68 11.61 3.32
N ARG A 173 4.86 12.57 4.23
CA ARG A 173 5.47 13.85 3.92
C ARG A 173 6.99 13.77 4.02
N PHE A 174 7.67 13.83 2.87
CA PHE A 174 9.11 14.01 2.80
C PHE A 174 9.46 15.49 2.87
N VAL A 175 10.20 15.87 3.93
CA VAL A 175 10.75 17.21 4.11
C VAL A 175 12.27 17.06 4.23
N PRO A 176 13.05 17.50 3.23
CA PRO A 176 14.50 17.48 3.36
C PRO A 176 14.94 18.44 4.46
N SER A 177 16.06 18.17 5.10
CA SER A 177 16.73 19.15 5.96
C SER A 177 17.07 20.40 5.13
N ALA A 178 16.92 21.58 5.73
CA ALA A 178 17.22 22.84 5.06
C ALA A 178 18.67 22.84 4.54
N CYS A 179 18.85 23.16 3.26
CA CYS A 179 20.16 23.32 2.66
C CYS A 179 20.15 24.61 1.83
N GLU A 180 21.21 25.41 1.96
CA GLU A 180 21.32 26.70 1.26
C GLU A 180 21.77 26.54 -0.21
N THR A 181 22.38 25.40 -0.55
CA THR A 181 23.04 25.19 -1.86
C THR A 181 22.18 24.45 -2.87
N TRP A 182 21.09 23.81 -2.44
CA TRP A 182 20.16 23.11 -3.33
C TRP A 182 18.75 23.18 -2.78
N ARG A 183 17.76 23.13 -3.68
CA ARG A 183 16.35 23.06 -3.35
C ARG A 183 15.74 21.82 -3.94
N LEU A 184 15.04 21.05 -3.11
CA LEU A 184 14.20 19.95 -3.59
C LEU A 184 13.09 20.51 -4.48
N GLN A 185 13.01 20.04 -5.72
CA GLN A 185 11.92 20.37 -6.62
C GLN A 185 10.79 19.34 -6.52
N GLU A 186 11.15 18.06 -6.52
CA GLU A 186 10.22 16.96 -6.60
C GLU A 186 10.83 15.66 -6.07
N VAL A 187 9.98 14.81 -5.50
CA VAL A 187 10.28 13.43 -5.18
C VAL A 187 9.23 12.56 -5.84
N LEU A 188 9.69 11.50 -6.50
CA LEU A 188 8.86 10.42 -7.00
C LEU A 188 9.21 9.16 -6.22
N PHE A 189 8.19 8.36 -5.92
CA PHE A 189 8.35 7.08 -5.25
C PHE A 189 7.64 6.02 -6.09
N CYS A 190 8.38 5.00 -6.48
CA CYS A 190 7.95 3.94 -7.37
C CYS A 190 8.56 2.61 -6.92
N GLN A 191 7.80 1.53 -7.09
CA GLN A 191 8.24 0.16 -6.87
C GLN A 191 8.05 -0.64 -8.17
N SER A 192 8.98 -1.54 -8.48
CA SER A 192 8.77 -2.51 -9.56
C SER A 192 7.55 -3.38 -9.29
N ALA A 193 6.94 -3.92 -10.33
CA ALA A 193 5.84 -4.86 -10.17
C ALA A 193 6.25 -6.08 -9.33
N HIS A 194 5.32 -6.58 -8.52
CA HIS A 194 5.54 -7.77 -7.69
C HIS A 194 4.97 -9.00 -8.39
N LEU A 195 5.76 -10.08 -8.45
CA LEU A 195 5.31 -11.35 -9.04
C LEU A 195 4.75 -12.35 -8.03
N PHE A 196 4.90 -12.09 -6.73
CA PHE A 196 4.59 -13.05 -5.66
C PHE A 196 3.54 -12.54 -4.66
N ALA A 197 3.29 -11.23 -4.61
CA ALA A 197 2.51 -10.61 -3.54
C ALA A 197 1.22 -9.98 -4.03
N THR A 198 1.33 -8.87 -4.77
CA THR A 198 0.19 -8.05 -5.21
C THR A 198 0.34 -7.70 -6.68
N VAL A 199 -0.78 -7.46 -7.34
CA VAL A 199 -0.84 -7.17 -8.78
C VAL A 199 -0.55 -5.71 -9.04
N ILE A 200 -1.27 -4.82 -8.35
CA ILE A 200 -1.20 -3.37 -8.54
C ILE A 200 -0.67 -2.75 -7.26
N ALA A 201 0.41 -1.98 -7.36
CA ALA A 201 0.95 -1.18 -6.27
C ALA A 201 0.69 0.31 -6.52
N LEU A 202 0.17 0.99 -5.50
CA LEU A 202 0.10 2.44 -5.41
C LEU A 202 1.20 2.94 -4.47
N ASN A 203 2.11 3.75 -4.98
CA ASN A 203 3.22 4.32 -4.22
C ASN A 203 3.08 5.83 -4.14
N ILE A 204 3.11 6.38 -2.93
CA ILE A 204 2.77 7.78 -2.69
C ILE A 204 3.87 8.48 -1.90
N VAL A 205 4.16 9.72 -2.29
CA VAL A 205 5.01 10.63 -1.53
C VAL A 205 4.47 12.05 -1.62
N THR A 206 4.40 12.73 -0.48
CA THR A 206 4.15 14.17 -0.43
C THR A 206 5.48 14.91 -0.28
N SER A 207 5.80 15.80 -1.22
CA SER A 207 7.00 16.64 -1.15
C SER A 207 6.71 18.01 -1.75
N CYS A 208 7.37 19.05 -1.26
CA CYS A 208 7.23 20.42 -1.80
C CYS A 208 5.77 20.93 -1.88
N GLY A 209 4.90 20.45 -0.98
CA GLY A 209 3.48 20.82 -0.94
C GLY A 209 2.58 20.05 -1.92
N LYS A 210 3.14 19.26 -2.84
CA LYS A 210 2.39 18.41 -3.79
C LYS A 210 2.42 16.94 -3.39
N MET A 211 1.47 16.17 -3.92
CA MET A 211 1.44 14.71 -3.79
C MET A 211 1.76 14.09 -5.15
N ASN A 212 2.68 13.14 -5.15
CA ASN A 212 2.98 12.32 -6.30
C ASN A 212 2.62 10.87 -6.01
N ALA A 213 1.93 10.24 -6.95
CA ALA A 213 1.51 8.85 -6.88
C ALA A 213 2.01 8.10 -8.11
N THR A 214 2.50 6.89 -7.92
CA THR A 214 2.76 5.97 -9.04
C THR A 214 1.94 4.71 -8.87
N PHE A 215 1.31 4.29 -9.95
CA PHE A 215 0.68 2.98 -10.06
C PHE A 215 1.61 2.07 -10.84
N THR A 216 1.88 0.89 -10.30
CA THR A 216 2.73 -0.10 -10.97
C THR A 216 2.11 -1.47 -10.99
N TRP A 217 2.27 -2.15 -12.12
CA TRP A 217 1.84 -3.53 -12.31
C TRP A 217 2.70 -4.21 -13.38
N GLN A 218 2.67 -5.53 -13.41
CA GLN A 218 3.36 -6.31 -14.43
C GLN A 218 2.52 -6.29 -15.71
N ARG A 219 3.12 -5.98 -16.86
CA ARG A 219 2.42 -6.01 -18.15
C ARG A 219 1.72 -7.35 -18.35
N GLY A 220 0.47 -7.29 -18.82
CA GLY A 220 -0.37 -8.47 -19.05
C GLY A 220 -0.98 -9.08 -17.79
N SER A 221 -0.85 -8.46 -16.61
CA SER A 221 -1.49 -8.96 -15.38
C SER A 221 -2.92 -8.43 -15.13
N ILE A 222 -3.29 -7.37 -15.86
CA ILE A 222 -4.61 -6.73 -15.86
C ILE A 222 -4.97 -6.41 -17.32
N GLU A 223 -6.26 -6.45 -17.67
CA GLU A 223 -6.77 -6.08 -19.00
C GLU A 223 -6.76 -4.56 -19.25
#